data_AF-A0AAW2MLA7-F1
#
_entry.id   AF-A0AAW2MLA7-F1
#
_cell.length_a   1.000
_cell.length_b   1.000
_cell.length_c   1.000
_cell.angle_alpha   90.00
_cell.angle_beta   90.00
_cell.angle_gamma   90.00
#
_symmetry.space_group_name_H-M   'P 1'
#
loop_
_entity.id
_entity.type
_entity.pdbx_description
1 polymer ?
#
loop_
_entity_poly.entity_id
_entity_poly.type
_entity_poly.pdbx_seq_one_letter_code
_entity_poly.pdbx_strand_id
1 'polypeptide(L)'
;MGFIFRPTVPRAPSIVRCYASSPSWFKLNTDDSSFGNPGLAGAESIVRDSAGHVHLAYQVALGIGTSVLAELTAVWRGLELALN
;
A
#
# COMPACT_ATOMS: atom_id res chain seq x y z
N MET A 1 -1.43 34.56 10.79
CA MET A 1 -1.30 34.13 9.38
C MET A 1 -2.02 32.80 9.24
N GLY A 2 -3.27 32.77 8.77
CA GLY A 2 -4.06 31.54 8.64
C GLY A 2 -4.00 31.01 7.21
N PHE A 3 -3.53 29.79 7.02
CA PHE A 3 -3.67 29.09 5.73
C PHE A 3 -5.14 28.72 5.54
N ILE A 4 -5.81 29.32 4.56
CA ILE A 4 -7.15 28.91 4.14
C ILE A 4 -6.97 27.72 3.19
N PHE A 5 -7.23 26.50 3.68
CA PHE A 5 -7.36 25.34 2.82
C PHE A 5 -8.58 25.56 1.91
N ARG A 6 -8.33 25.74 0.61
CA ARG A 6 -9.39 25.73 -0.40
C ARG A 6 -9.48 24.30 -0.90
N PRO A 7 -10.48 23.49 -0.49
CA PRO A 7 -10.65 22.18 -1.07
C PRO A 7 -10.79 22.34 -2.58
N THR A 8 -9.84 21.80 -3.33
CA THR A 8 -9.95 21.66 -4.78
C THR A 8 -11.07 20.66 -5.05
N VAL A 9 -11.88 20.94 -6.07
CA VAL A 9 -12.95 20.02 -6.46
C VAL A 9 -12.32 18.64 -6.72
N PRO A 10 -12.79 17.56 -6.07
CA PRO A 10 -12.24 16.24 -6.29
C PRO A 10 -12.24 15.93 -7.79
N ARG A 11 -11.09 15.51 -8.31
CA ARG A 11 -11.01 15.10 -9.72
C ARG A 11 -11.94 13.92 -9.91
N ALA A 12 -12.76 13.95 -10.95
CA ALA A 12 -13.64 12.83 -11.27
C ALA A 12 -12.80 11.54 -11.41
N PRO A 13 -13.23 10.41 -10.83
CA PRO A 13 -12.50 9.16 -10.94
C PRO A 13 -12.42 8.74 -12.40
N SER A 14 -11.24 8.32 -12.85
CA SER A 14 -11.04 7.70 -14.15
C SER A 14 -10.90 6.19 -13.98
N ILE A 15 -11.50 5.42 -14.89
CA ILE A 15 -11.29 3.98 -14.93
C ILE A 15 -9.86 3.73 -15.41
N VAL A 16 -9.01 3.21 -14.53
CA VAL A 16 -7.69 2.72 -14.89
C VAL A 16 -7.80 1.23 -15.18
N ARG A 17 -7.48 0.83 -16.42
CA ARG A 17 -7.42 -0.59 -16.76
C ARG A 17 -6.12 -1.18 -16.21
N CYS A 18 -6.25 -2.11 -15.28
CA CYS A 18 -5.13 -2.89 -14.78
C CYS A 18 -4.87 -4.08 -15.72
N TYR A 19 -3.69 -4.13 -16.32
CA TYR A 19 -3.24 -5.29 -17.07
C TYR A 19 -2.50 -6.28 -16.15
N ALA A 20 -2.60 -7.56 -16.48
CA ALA A 20 -1.75 -8.59 -15.88
C ALA A 20 -0.28 -8.28 -16.20
N SER A 21 0.61 -8.54 -15.25
CA SER A 21 2.04 -8.50 -15.50
C SER A 21 2.46 -9.67 -16.40
N SER A 22 3.63 -9.59 -17.02
CA SER A 22 4.19 -10.72 -17.77
C SER A 22 4.32 -11.97 -16.86
N PRO A 23 4.24 -13.20 -17.41
CA PRO A 23 4.33 -14.43 -16.62
C PRO A 23 5.60 -14.60 -15.78
N SER A 24 6.68 -13.90 -16.14
CA SER A 24 7.94 -13.88 -15.40
C SER A 24 7.99 -12.86 -14.26
N TRP A 25 6.89 -12.15 -13.99
CA TRP A 25 6.82 -11.09 -13.00
C TRP A 25 5.81 -11.40 -11.91
N PHE A 26 6.24 -11.14 -10.67
CA PHE A 26 5.36 -11.04 -9.53
C PHE A 26 4.96 -9.59 -9.29
N LYS A 27 3.76 -9.39 -8.78
CA LYS A 27 3.24 -8.09 -8.34
C LYS A 27 3.18 -8.06 -6.84
N LEU A 28 3.95 -7.17 -6.23
CA LEU A 28 3.83 -6.82 -4.80
C LEU A 28 2.82 -5.68 -4.68
N ASN A 29 1.71 -5.94 -4.02
CA ASN A 29 0.71 -4.92 -3.66
C ASN A 29 0.80 -4.66 -2.18
N THR A 30 0.78 -3.38 -1.81
CA THR A 30 0.84 -2.91 -0.44
C THR A 30 -0.42 -2.14 -0.11
N ASP A 31 -0.78 -2.12 1.15
CA ASP A 31 -1.76 -1.21 1.71
C ASP A 31 -1.34 -0.83 3.13
N ASP A 32 -1.78 0.33 3.57
CA ASP A 32 -1.57 0.83 4.91
C ASP A 32 -2.88 1.07 5.66
N SER A 33 -2.78 1.08 6.98
CA SER A 33 -3.84 1.53 7.84
C SER A 33 -3.27 2.53 8.83
N SER A 34 -3.94 3.66 9.03
CA SER A 34 -3.56 4.65 10.04
C SER A 34 -4.77 5.40 10.58
N PHE A 35 -5.12 5.17 11.85
CA PHE A 35 -6.17 5.90 12.59
C PHE A 35 -5.63 7.22 13.15
N GLY A 36 -5.42 8.19 12.26
CA GLY A 36 -4.75 9.46 12.56
C GLY A 36 -3.41 9.58 11.82
N ASN A 37 -2.71 10.72 11.94
CA ASN A 37 -1.40 10.89 11.31
C ASN A 37 -0.52 11.88 12.13
N PRO A 38 0.13 11.43 13.22
CA PRO A 38 0.28 10.03 13.65
C PRO A 38 -0.94 9.44 14.38
N GLY A 39 -1.07 8.11 14.37
CA GLY A 39 -2.18 7.36 14.95
C GLY A 39 -1.88 5.85 15.04
N LEU A 40 -2.85 5.03 15.46
CA LEU A 40 -2.70 3.56 15.43
C LEU A 40 -2.55 3.11 13.97
N ALA A 41 -1.44 2.44 13.67
CA ALA A 41 -1.06 2.10 12.31
C ALA A 41 -0.76 0.61 12.11
N GLY A 42 -0.96 0.14 10.90
CA GLY A 42 -0.66 -1.21 10.44
C GLY A 42 -0.24 -1.19 8.97
N ALA A 43 0.50 -2.22 8.57
CA ALA A 43 1.01 -2.37 7.21
C ALA A 43 0.69 -3.78 6.70
N GLU A 44 0.34 -3.90 5.43
CA GLU A 44 0.08 -5.19 4.80
C GLU A 44 0.60 -5.27 3.37
N SER A 45 0.91 -6.48 2.93
CA SER A 45 1.21 -6.70 1.51
C SER A 45 0.84 -8.10 1.04
N ILE A 46 0.66 -8.21 -0.27
CA ILE A 46 0.41 -9.45 -0.99
C ILE A 46 1.28 -9.53 -2.24
N VAL A 47 1.90 -10.68 -2.46
CA VAL A 47 2.65 -11.02 -3.68
C VAL A 47 1.80 -11.94 -4.53
N ARG A 48 1.58 -11.54 -5.79
CA ARG A 48 0.75 -12.29 -6.75
C ARG A 48 1.50 -12.58 -8.04
N ASP A 49 1.22 -13.72 -8.65
CA ASP A 49 1.68 -14.01 -10.02
C ASP A 49 0.82 -13.28 -11.07
N SER A 50 1.17 -13.43 -12.35
CA SER A 50 0.43 -12.85 -13.47
C SER A 50 -1.00 -13.39 -13.63
N ALA A 51 -1.28 -14.60 -13.12
CA ALA A 51 -2.63 -15.19 -13.12
C ALA A 51 -3.47 -14.69 -11.93
N GLY A 52 -2.87 -13.94 -11.01
CA GLY A 52 -3.52 -13.38 -9.84
C GLY A 52 -3.51 -14.32 -8.63
N HIS A 53 -2.83 -15.47 -8.68
CA HIS A 53 -2.70 -16.33 -7.51
C HIS A 53 -1.84 -15.63 -6.46
N VAL A 54 -2.23 -15.75 -5.20
CA VAL A 54 -1.46 -15.23 -4.07
C VAL A 54 -0.38 -16.25 -3.70
N HIS A 55 0.87 -15.80 -3.74
CA HIS A 55 2.03 -16.60 -3.32
C HIS A 55 2.46 -16.25 -1.89
N LEU A 56 2.28 -15.00 -1.49
CA LEU A 56 2.59 -14.53 -0.15
C LEU A 56 1.62 -13.44 0.28
N ALA A 57 1.25 -13.43 1.56
CA ALA A 57 0.48 -12.37 2.20
C ALA A 57 1.00 -12.16 3.62
N TYR A 58 1.12 -10.91 4.05
CA TYR A 58 1.46 -10.58 5.43
C TYR A 58 0.75 -9.31 5.89
N GLN A 59 0.59 -9.20 7.21
CA GLN A 59 0.13 -8.01 7.91
C GLN A 59 0.94 -7.81 9.19
N VAL A 60 1.15 -6.56 9.61
CA VAL A 60 1.84 -6.21 10.85
C VAL A 60 1.21 -4.98 11.51
N ALA A 61 1.02 -5.03 12.82
CA ALA A 61 0.64 -3.87 13.62
C ALA A 61 1.89 -3.08 14.01
N LEU A 62 1.92 -1.77 13.71
CA LEU A 62 3.05 -0.88 13.94
C LEU A 62 2.95 -0.07 15.25
N GLY A 63 1.80 -0.10 15.90
CA GLY A 63 1.53 0.76 17.06
C GLY A 63 1.25 2.19 16.59
N ILE A 64 1.84 3.19 17.25
CA ILE A 64 1.65 4.60 16.86
C ILE A 64 2.62 4.96 15.74
N GLY A 65 2.09 5.28 14.56
CA GLY A 65 2.85 5.61 13.36
C GLY A 65 2.14 6.62 12.47
N THR A 66 2.81 7.05 11.41
CA THR A 66 2.21 7.83 10.32
C THR A 66 1.77 6.89 9.20
N SER A 67 0.85 7.33 8.34
CA SER A 67 0.48 6.56 7.14
C SER A 67 1.70 6.29 6.24
N VAL A 68 2.60 7.28 6.13
CA VAL A 68 3.84 7.14 5.35
C VAL A 68 4.76 6.05 5.93
N LEU A 69 4.90 5.97 7.25
CA LEU A 69 5.68 4.91 7.89
C LEU A 69 5.05 3.54 7.63
N ALA A 70 3.71 3.47 7.70
CA ALA A 70 2.96 2.25 7.45
C ALA A 70 3.12 1.76 6.00
N GLU A 71 2.90 2.62 5.01
CA GLU A 71 3.12 2.29 3.59
C GLU A 71 4.57 1.88 3.29
N LEU A 72 5.57 2.59 3.83
CA LEU A 72 6.97 2.23 3.62
C LEU A 72 7.33 0.89 4.25
N THR A 73 6.74 0.59 5.41
CA THR A 73 6.90 -0.74 6.03
C THR A 73 6.26 -1.80 5.14
N ALA A 74 5.06 -1.52 4.61
CA ALA A 74 4.31 -2.41 3.72
C ALA A 74 5.19 -2.86 2.53
N VAL A 75 5.86 -1.90 1.88
CA VAL A 75 6.80 -2.12 0.77
C VAL A 75 8.06 -2.86 1.22
N TRP A 76 8.73 -2.37 2.27
CA TRP A 76 10.01 -2.93 2.70
C TRP A 76 9.90 -4.41 3.08
N ARG A 77 8.95 -4.74 3.96
CA ARG A 77 8.77 -6.12 4.42
C ARG A 77 8.19 -7.01 3.31
N GLY A 78 7.41 -6.44 2.39
CA GLY A 78 6.91 -7.14 1.21
C GLY A 78 8.02 -7.56 0.27
N LEU A 79 8.98 -6.68 -0.01
CA LEU A 79 10.16 -6.99 -0.83
C LEU A 79 11.08 -7.99 -0.12
N GLU A 80 11.31 -7.80 1.19
CA GLU A 80 12.12 -8.73 1.98
C GLU A 80 11.56 -10.15 1.93
N LEU A 81 10.25 -10.32 2.09
CA LEU A 81 9.59 -11.62 2.04
C LEU A 81 9.53 -12.20 0.62
N ALA A 82 9.47 -11.37 -0.42
CA ALA A 82 9.45 -11.81 -1.82
C ALA A 82 10.82 -12.27 -2.34
N LEU A 83 11.92 -11.84 -1.69
CA LEU A 83 13.29 -12.14 -2.09
C LEU A 83 13.97 -13.21 -1.23
N ASN A 84 13.32 -13.68 -0.16
CA ASN A 84 13.76 -14.82 0.65
C ASN A 84 13.39 -16.15 -0.03
#